data_AF-A0A2P5YQZ5-F1
#
_entry.id   AF-A0A2P5YQZ5-F1
#
_cell.length_a   1.000
_cell.length_b   1.000
_cell.length_c   1.000
_cell.angle_alpha   90.00
_cell.angle_beta   90.00
_cell.angle_gamma   90.00
#
_symmetry.space_group_name_H-M   'P 1'
#
loop_
_entity.id
_entity.type
_entity.pdbx_description
1 polymer ?
#
loop_
_entity_poly.entity_id
_entity_poly.type
_entity_poly.pdbx_seq_one_letter_code
_entity_poly.pdbx_strand_id
1 'polypeptide(L)'
;MTLLQFQAQVCEAIKKEGIEIGEEFKADAWIPYCPVAQEVPKTRMAEAFCVLRELKLPVSGYAMDIGLVEFSPVREHFSFGLGNTIDT
;
A
#
# COMPACT_ATOMS: atom_id res chain seq x y z
N MET A 1 -1.89 -10.62 -11.80
CA MET A 1 -0.84 -9.58 -12.00
C MET A 1 0.01 -9.51 -10.75
N THR A 2 1.32 -9.32 -10.85
CA THR A 2 2.15 -9.12 -9.64
C THR A 2 2.01 -7.69 -9.12
N LEU A 3 2.13 -7.47 -7.81
CA LEU A 3 1.90 -6.16 -7.18
C LEU A 3 2.80 -5.05 -7.75
N LEU A 4 4.07 -5.35 -8.02
CA LEU A 4 5.02 -4.40 -8.61
C LEU A 4 4.63 -3.99 -10.03
N GLN A 5 4.17 -4.94 -10.84
CA GLN A 5 3.67 -4.62 -12.19
C GLN A 5 2.42 -3.75 -12.15
N PHE A 6 1.51 -4.04 -11.21
CA PHE A 6 0.32 -3.23 -11.01
C PHE A 6 0.68 -1.78 -10.63
N GLN A 7 1.59 -1.60 -9.69
CA GLN A 7 2.06 -0.27 -9.31
C GLN A 7 2.70 0.48 -10.49
N ALA A 8 3.51 -0.19 -11.31
CA ALA A 8 4.13 0.44 -12.48
C ALA A 8 3.08 0.94 -13.48
N GLN A 9 2.02 0.16 -13.71
CA GLN A 9 0.91 0.56 -14.57
C GLN A 9 0.14 1.77 -14.01
N VAL A 10 -0.11 1.79 -12.69
CA VAL A 10 -0.74 2.94 -12.02
C VAL A 10 0.12 4.19 -12.17
N CYS A 11 1.44 4.10 -11.97
CA CYS A 11 2.35 5.23 -12.16
C CYS A 11 2.32 5.76 -13.60
N GLU A 12 2.33 4.88 -14.60
CA GLU A 12 2.25 5.32 -16.00
C GLU A 12 0.90 5.96 -16.33
N ALA A 13 -0.20 5.49 -15.74
CA ALA A 13 -1.52 6.12 -15.89
C ALA A 13 -1.54 7.53 -15.26
N ILE A 14 -1.05 7.67 -14.03
CA ILE A 14 -0.98 8.96 -13.31
C ILE A 14 -0.11 9.97 -14.08
N LYS A 15 1.04 9.55 -14.60
CA LYS A 15 1.92 10.40 -15.40
C LYS A 15 1.25 10.92 -16.67
N LYS A 16 0.42 10.11 -17.33
CA LYS A 16 -0.32 10.52 -18.54
C LYS A 16 -1.32 11.64 -18.26
N GLU A 17 -1.86 11.68 -17.05
CA GLU A 17 -2.71 12.76 -16.57
C GLU A 17 -1.92 14.01 -16.13
N GLY A 18 -0.59 14.00 -16.28
CA GLY A 18 0.28 15.12 -15.90
C GLY A 18 0.47 15.31 -14.40
N ILE A 19 0.13 14.29 -13.60
CA ILE A 19 0.23 14.33 -12.14
C ILE A 19 1.65 13.88 -11.72
N GLU A 20 2.28 14.67 -10.87
CA GLU A 20 3.60 14.36 -10.31
C GLU A 20 3.51 13.27 -9.23
N ILE A 21 4.43 12.32 -9.27
CA ILE A 21 4.54 11.21 -8.31
C ILE A 21 5.78 11.46 -7.45
N GLY A 22 5.61 11.45 -6.13
CA GLY A 22 6.72 11.58 -5.18
C GLY A 22 7.79 10.50 -5.39
N GLU A 23 9.05 10.85 -5.15
CA GLU A 23 10.22 10.01 -5.43
C GLU A 23 10.11 8.62 -4.79
N GLU A 24 9.64 8.54 -3.55
CA GLU A 24 9.46 7.30 -2.78
C GLU A 24 8.34 6.39 -3.31
N PHE A 25 7.47 6.91 -4.19
CA PHE A 25 6.35 6.20 -4.79
C PHE A 25 6.60 5.83 -6.25
N LYS A 26 7.77 6.17 -6.82
CA LYS A 26 8.15 5.77 -8.17
C LYS A 26 8.33 4.26 -8.27
N ALA A 27 8.04 3.69 -9.44
CA ALA A 27 8.01 2.24 -9.65
C ALA A 27 9.33 1.50 -9.38
N ASP A 28 10.46 2.17 -9.55
CA ASP A 28 11.79 1.65 -9.27
C ASP A 28 12.24 1.86 -7.81
N ALA A 29 11.64 2.82 -7.12
CA ALA A 29 11.95 3.16 -5.73
C ALA A 29 10.98 2.55 -4.70
N TRP A 30 9.78 2.19 -5.13
CA TRP A 30 8.72 1.74 -4.24
C TRP A 30 9.00 0.34 -3.67
N ILE A 31 8.98 0.24 -2.34
CA ILE A 31 9.06 -1.03 -1.62
C ILE A 31 7.65 -1.34 -1.09
N PRO A 32 7.04 -2.47 -1.44
CA PRO A 32 5.74 -2.86 -0.90
C PRO A 32 5.88 -3.27 0.56
N TYR A 33 5.22 -2.56 1.46
CA TYR A 33 5.12 -2.91 2.88
C TYR A 33 3.78 -2.48 3.45
N CYS A 34 3.37 -3.10 4.56
CA CYS A 34 2.22 -2.68 5.36
C CYS A 34 2.74 -2.11 6.69
N PRO A 35 2.70 -0.78 6.90
CA PRO A 35 3.13 -0.20 8.17
C PRO A 35 2.20 -0.67 9.29
N VAL A 36 2.78 -1.32 10.30
CA VAL A 36 2.07 -1.79 11.49
C VAL A 36 2.07 -0.76 12.64
N ALA A 37 3.01 0.17 12.60
CA ALA A 37 3.12 1.32 13.51
C ALA A 37 3.93 2.43 12.84
N GLN A 38 3.65 3.68 13.18
CA GLN A 38 4.40 4.86 12.76
C GLN A 38 4.88 5.64 13.99
N GLU A 39 5.93 6.46 13.82
CA GLU A 39 6.44 7.36 14.87
C GLU A 39 6.82 6.66 16.20
N VAL A 40 7.20 5.38 16.14
CA VAL A 40 7.60 4.63 17.34
C VAL A 40 8.88 5.25 17.93
N PRO A 41 8.88 5.67 19.21
CA PRO A 41 10.08 6.19 19.84
C PRO A 41 11.22 5.16 19.80
N LYS A 42 12.43 5.59 19.44
CA LYS A 42 13.60 4.69 19.30
C LYS A 42 13.84 3.83 20.56
N THR A 43 13.59 4.39 21.75
CA THR A 43 13.73 3.71 23.04
C THR A 43 12.75 2.55 23.23
N ARG A 44 11.65 2.50 22.47
CA ARG A 44 10.59 1.49 22.57
C ARG A 44 10.58 0.50 21.42
N MET A 45 11.52 0.59 20.48
CA MET A 45 11.59 -0.32 19.33
C MET A 45 11.68 -1.79 19.74
N ALA A 46 12.44 -2.10 20.80
CA ALA A 46 12.56 -3.47 21.31
C ALA A 46 11.20 -4.03 21.76
N GLU A 47 10.41 -3.25 22.51
CA GLU A 47 9.06 -3.62 22.93
C GLU A 47 8.12 -3.80 21.74
N ALA A 48 8.17 -2.87 20.77
CA ALA A 48 7.38 -2.96 19.55
C ALA A 48 7.68 -4.25 18.78
N PHE A 49 8.96 -4.63 18.67
CA PHE A 49 9.33 -5.91 18.05
C PHE A 49 8.84 -7.13 18.85
N CYS A 50 8.82 -7.07 20.19
CA CYS A 50 8.25 -8.16 20.99
C CYS A 50 6.77 -8.39 20.66
N VAL A 51 5.97 -7.32 20.53
CA VAL A 51 4.56 -7.41 20.11
C VAL A 51 4.44 -7.99 18.70
N LEU A 52 5.26 -7.53 17.75
CA LEU A 52 5.21 -8.02 16.37
C LEU A 52 5.58 -9.49 16.23
N ARG A 53 6.41 -10.05 17.13
CA ARG A 53 6.75 -11.48 17.13
C ARG A 53 5.55 -12.37 17.43
N GLU A 54 4.50 -11.84 18.05
CA GLU A 54 3.27 -12.59 18.31
C GLU A 54 2.38 -12.71 17.05
N LEU A 55 2.67 -11.94 15.99
CA LEU A 55 1.98 -12.09 14.71
C LEU A 55 2.36 -13.41 14.06
N LYS A 56 1.35 -14.16 13.61
CA LYS A 56 1.54 -15.39 12.85
C LYS A 56 2.00 -15.03 11.43
N LEU A 57 3.28 -15.23 11.15
CA LEU A 57 3.90 -15.03 9.84
C LEU A 57 4.11 -16.38 9.12
N PRO A 58 4.08 -16.42 7.77
CA PRO A 58 3.81 -15.29 6.86
C PRO A 58 2.33 -14.91 6.81
N VAL A 59 2.03 -13.62 6.66
CA VAL A 59 0.70 -13.18 6.28
C VAL A 59 0.55 -13.42 4.77
N SER A 60 -0.41 -14.26 4.40
CA SER A 60 -0.79 -14.48 3.00
C SER A 60 -2.16 -13.87 2.73
N GLY A 61 -2.30 -13.23 1.58
CA GLY A 61 -3.56 -12.64 1.16
C GLY A 61 -3.49 -12.12 -0.26
N TYR A 62 -4.58 -11.53 -0.71
CA TYR A 62 -4.69 -10.87 -2.01
C TYR A 62 -5.53 -9.60 -1.83
N ALA A 63 -5.29 -8.59 -2.66
CA ALA A 63 -6.04 -7.35 -2.64
C ALA A 63 -7.41 -7.55 -3.30
N MET A 64 -8.47 -7.11 -2.63
CA MET A 64 -9.85 -7.16 -3.12
C MET A 64 -10.30 -5.83 -3.69
N ASP A 65 -9.73 -4.72 -3.21
CA ASP A 65 -10.16 -3.37 -3.56
C ASP A 65 -8.95 -2.44 -3.60
N ILE A 66 -9.03 -1.38 -4.40
CA ILE A 66 -8.12 -0.24 -4.38
C ILE A 66 -8.92 1.05 -4.21
N GLY A 67 -8.43 1.97 -3.37
CA GLY A 67 -9.08 3.25 -3.14
C GLY A 67 -8.13 4.43 -3.20
N LEU A 68 -8.68 5.59 -3.56
CA LEU A 68 -8.04 6.88 -3.37
C LEU A 68 -8.46 7.42 -2.01
N VAL A 69 -7.48 7.75 -1.17
CA VAL A 69 -7.69 8.26 0.18
C VAL A 69 -6.89 9.53 0.41
N GLU A 70 -7.47 10.48 1.14
CA GLU A 70 -6.71 11.46 1.91
C GLU A 70 -6.08 10.72 3.10
N PHE A 71 -4.78 10.94 3.36
CA PHE A 71 -4.07 10.30 4.47
C PHE A 71 -3.76 11.31 5.58
N SER A 72 -4.02 10.92 6.84
CA SER A 72 -3.82 11.71 8.07
C SER A 72 -4.72 12.97 8.23
N PRO A 73 -6.03 12.80 8.57
CA PRO A 73 -6.72 11.53 8.86
C PRO A 73 -7.06 10.76 7.59
N VAL A 74 -7.24 9.43 7.71
CA VAL A 74 -7.66 8.62 6.57
C VAL A 74 -9.11 8.95 6.22
N ARG A 75 -9.34 9.43 4.98
CA ARG A 75 -10.67 9.64 4.40
C ARG A 75 -10.69 9.07 2.99
N GLU A 76 -11.59 8.13 2.75
CA GLU A 76 -11.81 7.56 1.41
C GLU A 76 -12.60 8.53 0.53
N HIS A 77 -12.14 8.71 -0.71
CA HIS A 77 -12.88 9.43 -1.75
C HIS A 77 -13.66 8.47 -2.65
N PHE A 78 -13.01 7.40 -3.10
CA PHE A 78 -13.62 6.36 -3.91
C PHE A 78 -12.77 5.08 -3.84
N SER A 79 -13.42 3.95 -4.12
CA SER A 79 -12.80 2.62 -4.21
C SER A 79 -13.31 1.84 -5.42
N PHE A 80 -12.50 0.90 -5.89
CA PHE A 80 -12.77 0.00 -7.00
C PHE A 80 -12.43 -1.42 -6.59
N GLY A 81 -13.34 -2.35 -6.86
CA GLY A 81 -13.07 -3.78 -6.74
C GLY A 81 -11.97 -4.22 -7.70
N LEU A 82 -11.04 -5.03 -7.20
CA LEU A 82 -9.97 -5.68 -7.94
C LEU A 82 -10.35 -7.13 -8.22
N GLY A 83 -10.29 -7.53 -9.48
CA GLY A 83 -10.69 -8.86 -9.95
C GLY A 83 -11.76 -8.78 -11.02
N ASN A 84 -11.99 -9.89 -11.72
CA ASN A 84 -13.05 -9.96 -12.72
C ASN A 84 -14.41 -10.04 -12.00
N THR A 85 -15.11 -8.92 -11.84
CA THR A 85 -16.57 -8.96 -11.89
C THR A 85 -16.98 -9.12 -13.35
N ILE A 86 -16.74 -10.30 -13.91
CA ILE A 86 -17.55 -10.78 -15.02
C ILE A 86 -18.71 -11.52 -14.36
N ASP A 87 -19.68 -10.76 -13.89
CA ASP A 87 -21.06 -11.22 -13.87
C ASP A 87 -21.75 -10.36 -14.95
N THR A 88 -21.99 -11.03 -16.08
CA THR A 88 -22.84 -10.69 -17.25
C THR A 88 -23.49 -9.31 -17.33
#